data_AF-A0A0C9QXU5-F1
#
_entry.id   AF-A0A0C9QXU5-F1
#
_cell.length_a   1.000
_cell.length_b   1.000
_cell.length_c   1.000
_cell.angle_alpha   90.00
_cell.angle_beta   90.00
_cell.angle_gamma   90.00
#
_symmetry.space_group_name_H-M   'P 1'
#
loop_
_entity.id
_entity.type
_entity.pdbx_description
1 polymer ?
#
loop_
_entity_poly.entity_id
_entity_poly.type
_entity_poly.pdbx_seq_one_letter_code
_entity_poly.pdbx_strand_id
1 'polypeptide(L)'
;GLHFHASWLKSKKEYRDELIKFIEEMLTRNDVFFVTNLQVIQWMQNPTELNSLRDFQEWKEKCDVKGQPYCSLPNACPLTTRELPGETLRLFTCMECPNNYPWILDPTGDGFSV
;
A
#
# COMPACT_ATOMS: atom_id res chain seq x y z
N GLY A 1 -10.13 -13.33 3.58
CA GLY A 1 -9.26 -12.14 3.59
C GLY A 1 -9.35 -11.48 4.95
N LEU A 2 -8.23 -10.97 5.46
CA LEU A 2 -8.21 -10.17 6.68
C LEU A 2 -8.26 -8.69 6.28
N HIS A 3 -9.36 -8.00 6.61
CA HIS A 3 -9.61 -6.61 6.18
C HIS A 3 -9.68 -5.70 7.41
N PHE A 4 -8.73 -4.79 7.55
CA PHE A 4 -8.60 -3.92 8.72
C PHE A 4 -8.48 -2.45 8.33
N HIS A 5 -8.93 -1.57 9.24
CA HIS A 5 -8.56 -0.17 9.24
C HIS A 5 -7.37 0.06 10.18
N ALA A 6 -6.39 0.86 9.76
CA ALA A 6 -5.22 1.16 10.58
C ALA A 6 -5.59 1.86 11.91
N SER A 7 -6.63 2.68 11.92
CA SER A 7 -7.15 3.34 13.12
C SER A 7 -7.64 2.33 14.17
N TRP A 8 -8.29 1.24 13.75
CA TRP A 8 -8.76 0.18 14.64
C TRP A 8 -7.60 -0.52 15.34
N LEU A 9 -6.57 -0.92 14.58
CA LEU A 9 -5.35 -1.55 15.13
C LEU A 9 -4.52 -0.60 16.00
N LYS A 10 -4.53 0.70 15.69
CA LYS A 10 -3.84 1.71 16.50
C LYS A 10 -4.59 2.04 17.79
N SER A 11 -5.92 1.98 17.78
CA SER A 11 -6.75 2.37 18.91
C SER A 11 -6.60 1.46 20.13
N LYS A 12 -6.29 0.17 19.91
CA LYS A 12 -6.10 -0.82 20.96
C LYS A 12 -4.86 -1.66 20.69
N LYS A 13 -3.86 -1.50 21.55
CA LYS A 13 -2.58 -2.18 21.39
C LYS A 13 -2.74 -3.71 21.48
N GLU A 14 -3.68 -4.18 22.31
CA GLU A 14 -3.94 -5.61 22.52
C GLU A 14 -4.33 -6.32 21.20
N TYR A 15 -5.11 -5.65 20.33
CA TYR A 15 -5.50 -6.24 19.05
C TYR A 15 -4.34 -6.35 18.08
N ARG A 16 -3.43 -5.36 18.08
CA ARG A 16 -2.20 -5.43 17.30
C ARG A 16 -1.31 -6.57 17.80
N ASP A 17 -1.15 -6.70 19.11
CA ASP A 17 -0.27 -7.70 19.71
C ASP A 17 -0.79 -9.13 19.43
N GLU A 18 -2.10 -9.36 19.56
CA GLU A 18 -2.71 -10.65 19.18
C GLU A 18 -2.66 -10.92 17.67
N LEU A 19 -2.79 -9.89 16.83
CA LEU A 19 -2.61 -10.05 15.38
C LEU A 19 -1.17 -10.43 15.01
N ILE A 20 -0.18 -9.81 15.66
CA ILE A 20 1.24 -10.17 15.47
C ILE A 20 1.45 -11.63 15.89
N LYS A 21 0.94 -12.03 17.06
CA LYS A 21 1.03 -13.40 17.55
C LYS A 21 0.39 -14.39 16.57
N PHE A 22 -0.80 -14.09 16.05
CA PHE A 22 -1.45 -14.90 15.03
C PHE A 22 -0.59 -15.04 13.77
N ILE A 23 0.02 -13.94 13.30
CA ILE A 23 0.91 -13.96 12.13
C ILE A 23 2.12 -14.85 12.40
N GLU A 24 2.78 -14.69 13.55
CA GLU A 24 3.93 -15.51 13.95
C GLU A 24 3.58 -16.99 14.04
N GLU A 25 2.45 -17.34 14.65
CA GLU A 25 1.97 -18.73 14.74
C GLU A 25 1.67 -19.32 13.36
N MET A 26 1.05 -18.56 12.46
CA MET A 26 0.75 -19.02 11.10
C MET A 26 2.01 -19.15 10.23
N LEU A 27 3.01 -18.28 10.40
CA LEU A 27 4.28 -18.36 9.69
C LEU A 27 5.09 -19.64 10.03
N THR A 28 4.79 -20.31 11.15
CA THR A 28 5.41 -21.62 11.48
C THR A 28 4.89 -22.76 10.59
N ARG A 29 3.78 -22.54 9.87
CA ARG A 29 3.15 -23.54 9.02
C ARG A 29 3.65 -23.41 7.59
N ASN A 30 4.11 -24.51 7.01
CA ASN A 30 4.65 -24.53 5.64
C ASN A 30 3.57 -24.48 4.54
N ASP A 31 2.29 -24.52 4.93
CA ASP A 31 1.13 -24.49 4.05
C ASP A 31 0.35 -23.16 4.08
N VAL A 32 0.86 -22.15 4.81
CA VAL A 32 0.23 -20.84 4.94
C VAL A 32 1.15 -19.75 4.38
N PHE A 33 0.59 -18.89 3.53
CA PHE A 33 1.30 -17.78 2.89
C PHE A 33 0.54 -16.47 3.05
N PHE A 34 1.26 -15.41 3.45
CA PHE A 34 0.74 -14.05 3.45
C PHE A 34 1.04 -13.40 2.10
N VAL A 35 -0.01 -13.23 1.30
CA VAL A 35 0.08 -12.77 -0.10
C VAL A 35 -0.79 -11.55 -0.34
N THR A 36 -0.48 -10.82 -1.41
CA THR A 36 -1.34 -9.75 -1.92
C THR A 36 -2.54 -10.31 -2.69
N ASN A 37 -3.59 -9.50 -2.86
CA ASN A 37 -4.74 -9.91 -3.68
C ASN A 37 -4.34 -10.24 -5.13
N LEU A 38 -3.34 -9.56 -5.68
CA LEU A 38 -2.83 -9.84 -7.03
C LEU A 38 -2.16 -11.21 -7.09
N GLN A 39 -1.37 -11.56 -6.09
CA GLN A 39 -0.70 -12.86 -5.98
C GLN A 39 -1.70 -14.04 -5.86
N VAL A 40 -2.85 -13.81 -5.22
CA VAL A 40 -3.95 -14.78 -5.22
C VAL A 40 -4.48 -14.99 -6.64
N ILE A 41 -4.72 -13.91 -7.39
CA ILE A 41 -5.21 -14.00 -8.78
C ILE A 41 -4.18 -14.70 -9.68
N GLN A 42 -2.89 -14.38 -9.54
CA GLN A 42 -1.82 -15.04 -10.30
C GLN A 42 -1.80 -16.55 -10.04
N TRP A 43 -1.96 -16.97 -8.79
CA TRP A 43 -2.08 -18.39 -8.46
C TRP A 43 -3.36 -19.01 -9.01
N MET A 44 -4.49 -18.31 -9.01
CA MET A 44 -5.73 -18.80 -9.63
C MET A 44 -5.60 -18.97 -11.16
N GLN A 45 -4.82 -18.11 -11.82
CA GLN A 45 -4.53 -18.20 -13.25
C GLN A 45 -3.61 -19.38 -13.59
N ASN A 46 -2.68 -19.72 -12.69
CA ASN A 46 -1.77 -20.85 -12.84
C ASN A 46 -1.65 -21.64 -11.53
N PRO A 47 -2.61 -22.51 -11.20
CA PRO A 47 -2.65 -23.21 -9.93
C PRO A 47 -1.41 -24.07 -9.74
N THR A 48 -0.65 -23.75 -8.69
CA THR A 48 0.59 -24.45 -8.32
C THR A 48 0.37 -25.21 -7.02
N GLU A 49 0.81 -26.47 -6.97
CA GLU A 49 0.70 -27.31 -5.78
C GLU A 49 1.56 -26.78 -4.63
N LEU A 50 1.15 -27.09 -3.40
CA LEU A 50 1.80 -26.66 -2.16
C LEU A 50 3.31 -26.88 -2.13
N ASN A 51 3.78 -28.04 -2.61
CA ASN A 51 5.21 -28.38 -2.63
C ASN A 51 6.02 -27.51 -3.60
N SER A 52 5.38 -26.96 -4.63
CA SER A 52 5.99 -26.14 -5.67
C SER A 52 5.76 -24.63 -5.46
N LEU A 53 4.88 -24.24 -4.53
CA LEU A 53 4.58 -22.83 -4.23
C LEU A 53 5.80 -22.04 -3.75
N ARG A 54 6.75 -22.69 -3.07
CA ARG A 54 8.03 -22.06 -2.68
C ARG A 54 8.82 -21.56 -3.89
N ASP A 55 8.64 -22.21 -5.04
CA ASP A 55 9.33 -21.88 -6.29
C ASP A 55 8.49 -21.11 -7.30
N PHE A 56 7.27 -20.73 -6.92
CA PHE A 56 6.36 -19.95 -7.75
C PHE A 56 6.94 -18.53 -7.98
N GLN A 57 7.24 -18.21 -9.23
CA GLN A 57 8.03 -17.03 -9.60
C GLN A 57 7.29 -15.73 -9.35
N GLU A 58 5.99 -15.73 -9.60
CA GLU A 58 5.08 -14.59 -9.47
C GLU A 58 5.00 -14.11 -8.01
N TRP A 59 5.23 -15.00 -7.05
CA TRP A 59 5.30 -14.63 -5.63
C TRP A 59 6.67 -14.13 -5.19
N LYS A 60 7.71 -14.30 -6.02
CA LYS A 60 9.09 -13.85 -5.73
C LYS A 60 9.35 -12.41 -6.19
N GLU A 61 8.45 -11.80 -6.95
CA GLU A 61 8.55 -10.39 -7.34
C GLU A 61 8.58 -9.49 -6.09
N LYS A 62 9.75 -8.87 -5.84
CA LYS A 62 10.02 -8.03 -4.65
C LYS A 62 10.08 -8.77 -3.31
N CYS A 63 10.53 -10.03 -3.31
CA CYS A 63 10.74 -10.81 -2.08
C CYS A 63 11.69 -10.13 -1.06
N ASP A 64 12.72 -9.44 -1.54
CA ASP A 64 13.65 -8.66 -0.72
C ASP A 64 13.93 -7.33 -1.40
N VAL A 65 13.13 -6.31 -1.04
CA VAL A 65 13.27 -4.95 -1.58
C VAL A 65 14.45 -4.28 -0.90
N LYS A 66 15.61 -4.36 -1.55
CA LYS A 66 16.81 -3.61 -1.17
C LYS A 66 16.88 -2.30 -1.94
N GLY A 67 17.39 -1.26 -1.29
CA GLY A 67 17.66 0.03 -1.93
C GLY A 67 17.33 1.22 -1.04
N GLN A 68 17.62 2.40 -1.57
CA GLN A 68 17.20 3.66 -0.95
C GLN A 68 15.76 4.00 -1.37
N PRO A 69 15.00 4.74 -0.54
CA PRO A 69 13.73 5.29 -0.98
C PRO A 69 13.94 6.19 -2.20
N TYR A 70 12.90 6.33 -3.03
CA TYR A 70 12.96 7.12 -4.26
C TYR A 70 13.41 8.58 -4.02
N CYS A 71 13.06 9.15 -2.87
CA CYS A 71 13.61 10.42 -2.39
C CYS A 71 13.88 10.36 -0.88
N SER A 72 14.88 11.12 -0.41
CA SER A 72 15.23 11.20 1.03
C SER A 72 14.37 12.20 1.80
N LEU A 73 13.98 13.31 1.15
CA LEU A 73 13.12 14.33 1.74
C LEU A 73 11.97 14.61 0.77
N PRO A 74 10.73 14.24 1.11
CA PRO A 74 9.57 14.54 0.27
C PRO A 74 9.24 16.04 0.34
N ASN A 75 8.76 16.58 -0.78
CA ASN A 75 8.19 17.92 -0.87
C ASN A 75 6.86 17.96 -0.10
N ALA A 76 6.69 18.99 0.72
CA ALA A 76 5.45 19.25 1.44
C ALA A 76 4.66 20.36 0.73
N CYS A 77 3.67 19.99 -0.06
CA CYS A 77 2.92 20.91 -0.92
C CYS A 77 1.61 21.34 -0.22
N PRO A 78 1.48 22.58 0.30
CA PRO A 78 0.22 23.12 0.80
C PRO A 78 -0.63 23.60 -0.38
N LEU A 79 -1.61 22.80 -0.77
CA LEU A 79 -2.39 23.01 -1.99
C LEU A 79 -3.86 23.29 -1.65
N THR A 80 -4.54 23.95 -2.58
CA THR A 80 -5.99 24.17 -2.53
C THR A 80 -6.60 23.66 -3.84
N THR A 81 -7.91 23.43 -3.87
CA THR A 81 -8.63 23.11 -5.11
C THR A 81 -10.02 23.75 -5.07
N ARG A 82 -10.56 24.06 -6.26
CA ARG A 82 -11.93 24.59 -6.39
C ARG A 82 -12.98 23.60 -5.93
N GLU A 83 -12.67 22.32 -5.97
CA GLU A 83 -13.58 21.23 -5.57
C GLU A 83 -13.74 21.12 -4.04
N LEU A 84 -12.82 21.71 -3.28
CA LEU A 84 -12.81 21.77 -1.82
C LEU A 84 -12.56 23.22 -1.37
N PRO A 85 -13.52 24.13 -1.58
CA PRO A 85 -13.32 25.55 -1.31
C PRO A 85 -13.09 25.79 0.19
N GLY A 86 -12.04 26.55 0.51
CA GLY A 86 -11.70 26.94 1.88
C GLY A 86 -10.77 25.97 2.61
N GLU A 87 -10.42 24.83 2.00
CA GLU A 87 -9.48 23.87 2.58
C GLU A 87 -8.08 23.99 1.95
N THR A 88 -7.06 23.98 2.81
CA THR A 88 -5.66 23.84 2.41
C THR A 88 -5.17 22.46 2.85
N LEU A 89 -4.87 21.61 1.87
CA LEU A 89 -4.46 20.22 2.08
C LEU A 89 -2.97 20.06 1.79
N ARG A 90 -2.26 19.35 2.66
CA ARG A 90 -0.84 19.04 2.45
C ARG A 90 -0.67 17.72 1.74
N LEU A 91 -0.05 17.77 0.56
CA LEU A 91 0.35 16.60 -0.21
C LEU A 91 1.86 16.41 -0.05
N PHE A 92 2.27 15.22 0.40
CA PHE A 92 3.68 14.84 0.49
C PHE A 92 4.05 14.00 -0.73
N THR A 93 5.02 14.44 -1.52
CA THR A 93 5.44 13.75 -2.74
C THR A 93 6.94 13.88 -2.97
N CYS A 94 7.53 12.90 -3.67
CA CYS A 94 8.90 13.02 -4.16
C CYS A 94 9.00 13.81 -5.48
N MET A 95 7.86 14.09 -6.12
CA MET A 95 7.78 14.85 -7.37
C MET A 95 7.70 16.35 -7.08
N GLU A 96 7.79 17.18 -8.13
CA GLU A 96 7.46 18.60 -8.03
C GLU A 96 6.01 18.80 -7.56
N CYS A 97 5.76 19.89 -6.82
CA CYS A 97 4.42 20.18 -6.33
C CYS A 97 3.49 20.54 -7.50
N PRO A 98 2.30 19.91 -7.61
CA PRO A 98 1.32 20.30 -8.60
C PRO A 98 0.74 21.70 -8.28
N ASN A 99 0.07 22.32 -9.25
CA ASN A 99 -0.49 23.67 -9.11
C ASN A 99 -1.70 23.70 -8.18
N ASN A 100 -2.54 22.68 -8.24
CA ASN A 100 -3.74 22.52 -7.41
C ASN A 100 -3.71 21.18 -6.68
N TYR A 101 -4.52 21.05 -5.63
CA TYR A 101 -4.69 19.78 -4.95
C TYR A 101 -5.41 18.78 -5.87
N PRO A 102 -4.81 17.62 -6.19
CA PRO A 102 -5.44 16.63 -7.04
C PRO A 102 -6.78 16.16 -6.48
N TRP A 103 -7.82 16.24 -7.29
CA TRP A 103 -9.17 15.80 -6.91
C TRP A 103 -9.90 15.16 -8.10
N ILE A 104 -11.20 14.96 -7.98
CA ILE A 104 -11.99 14.13 -8.89
C ILE A 104 -11.95 14.66 -10.33
N LEU A 105 -12.01 15.99 -10.52
CA LEU A 105 -12.03 16.59 -11.86
C LEU A 105 -10.62 16.97 -12.37
N ASP A 106 -9.64 17.07 -11.48
CA ASP A 106 -8.24 17.34 -11.80
C ASP A 106 -7.31 16.35 -11.04
N PRO A 107 -7.16 15.11 -11.52
CA PRO A 107 -6.41 14.07 -10.81
C PRO A 107 -4.89 14.26 -10.86
N THR A 108 -4.37 15.10 -11.77
CA THR A 108 -2.94 15.42 -11.83
C THR A 108 -2.60 16.68 -11.02
N GLY A 109 -3.58 17.57 -10.82
CA GLY A 109 -3.37 18.83 -10.12
C GLY A 109 -2.67 19.88 -10.99
N ASP A 110 -2.61 19.68 -12.31
CA ASP A 110 -2.00 20.62 -13.25
C ASP A 110 -2.84 21.91 -13.37
N GLY A 111 -4.09 21.86 -12.91
CA GLY A 111 -5.10 22.86 -13.13
C GLY A 111 -5.82 22.63 -14.45
N PHE A 112 -7.05 23.16 -14.54
CA PHE A 112 -7.74 23.30 -15.81
C PHE A 112 -6.89 24.21 -16.70
N SER A 113 -6.03 23.61 -17.51
CA SER A 113 -5.39 24.29 -18.62
C SER A 113 -6.51 24.80 -19.52
N VAL A 114 -6.65 26.13 -19.56
CA VAL A 114 -7.55 26.83 -20.48
C VAL A 114 -6.93 26.85 -21.88
#